data_AF-A0A8S0STJ4-F1
#
_entry.id   AF-A0A8S0STJ4-F1
#
_cell.length_a   1.000
_cell.length_b   1.000
_cell.length_c   1.000
_cell.angle_alpha   90.00
_cell.angle_beta   90.00
_cell.angle_gamma   90.00
#
_symmetry.space_group_name_H-M   'P 1'
#
loop_
_entity.id
_entity.type
_entity.pdbx_description
1 polymer ?
#
loop_
_entity_poly.entity_id
_entity_poly.type
_entity_poly.pdbx_seq_one_letter_code
_entity_poly.pdbx_strand_id
1 'polypeptide(L)'
;MCQPQIVGEEHYETLQHYKELENIIVILELDELSEDDRLTVARARKIESFLSQPSFVVEVFTSTPGRYVILVETIRGLQSILSEELDGNSEPTFYLVGNIDETIVKAMNLETKINLQKMTLNLYVLTFN
;
A
#
# COMPACT_ATOMS: atom_id res chain seq x y z
N MET A 1 15.70 -19.88 6.66
CA MET A 1 15.53 -18.72 5.77
C MET A 1 14.97 -19.23 4.45
N CYS A 2 14.05 -18.51 3.81
CA CYS A 2 13.43 -18.91 2.55
C CYS A 2 14.52 -19.27 1.52
N GLN A 3 14.42 -20.44 0.88
CA GLN A 3 15.36 -20.84 -0.17
C GLN A 3 14.72 -20.58 -1.53
N PRO A 4 15.43 -20.01 -2.52
CA PRO A 4 14.88 -19.74 -3.85
C PRO A 4 14.34 -21.01 -4.54
N GLN A 5 14.88 -22.18 -4.20
CA GLN A 5 14.43 -23.49 -4.68
C GLN A 5 13.02 -23.88 -4.17
N ILE A 6 12.52 -23.26 -3.10
CA ILE A 6 11.24 -23.57 -2.46
C ILE A 6 10.15 -22.56 -2.85
N VAL A 7 10.52 -21.28 -3.00
CA VAL A 7 9.57 -20.18 -3.20
C VAL A 7 9.60 -19.57 -4.60
N GLY A 8 10.60 -19.91 -5.42
CA GLY A 8 10.86 -19.23 -6.69
C GLY A 8 11.79 -18.03 -6.51
N GLU A 9 12.58 -17.74 -7.53
CA GLU A 9 13.63 -16.71 -7.53
C GLU A 9 13.03 -15.30 -7.38
N GLU A 10 12.00 -15.00 -8.17
CA GLU A 10 11.26 -13.74 -8.16
C GLU A 10 10.64 -13.40 -6.79
N HIS A 11 10.07 -14.39 -6.11
CA HIS A 11 9.50 -14.21 -4.77
C HIS A 11 10.59 -14.03 -3.71
N TYR A 12 11.71 -14.74 -3.86
CA TYR A 12 12.85 -14.62 -2.96
C TYR A 12 13.51 -13.25 -3.03
N GLU A 13 13.75 -12.73 -4.24
CA GLU A 13 14.31 -11.39 -4.46
C GLU A 13 13.42 -10.30 -3.88
N THR A 14 12.11 -10.38 -4.12
CA THR A 14 11.11 -9.43 -3.59
C THR A 14 11.13 -9.36 -2.06
N LEU A 15 11.20 -10.52 -1.38
CA LEU A 15 11.25 -10.59 0.08
C LEU A 15 12.60 -10.17 0.67
N GLN A 16 13.70 -10.39 -0.05
CA GLN A 16 15.03 -9.91 0.34
C GLN A 16 15.06 -8.39 0.36
N HIS A 17 14.63 -7.75 -0.73
CA HIS A 17 14.53 -6.29 -0.79
C HIS A 17 13.67 -5.75 0.33
N TYR A 18 12.46 -6.29 0.55
CA TYR A 18 11.60 -5.86 1.65
C TYR A 18 12.33 -5.85 3.02
N LYS A 19 13.10 -6.90 3.34
CA LYS A 19 13.84 -6.99 4.60
C LYS A 19 14.99 -5.99 4.70
N GLU A 20 15.66 -5.70 3.60
CA GLU A 20 16.69 -4.65 3.56
C GLU A 20 16.07 -3.30 3.92
N LEU A 21 14.86 -3.01 3.41
CA LEU A 21 14.15 -1.76 3.69
C LEU A 21 13.65 -1.66 5.13
N GLU A 22 13.11 -2.76 5.68
CA GLU A 22 12.66 -2.82 7.07
C GLU A 22 13.80 -2.50 8.05
N ASN A 23 15.01 -3.02 7.80
CA ASN A 23 16.17 -2.76 8.65
C ASN A 23 16.64 -1.30 8.58
N ILE A 24 16.54 -0.64 7.42
CA ILE A 24 16.87 0.78 7.27
C ILE A 24 15.91 1.65 8.10
N ILE A 25 14.61 1.35 8.06
CA ILE A 25 13.56 2.09 8.79
C ILE A 25 13.76 2.03 10.30
N VAL A 26 14.26 0.91 10.82
CA VAL A 26 14.47 0.72 12.26
C VAL A 26 15.68 1.50 12.79
N ILE A 27 16.67 1.80 11.94
CA ILE A 27 17.94 2.41 12.36
C ILE A 27 17.90 3.95 12.25
N LEU A 28 17.12 4.51 11.33
CA LEU A 28 17.09 5.95 11.04
C LEU A 28 15.68 6.53 11.21
N GLU A 29 15.57 7.66 11.92
CA GLU A 29 14.33 8.45 11.93
C GLU A 29 14.14 9.08 10.54
N LEU A 30 12.90 9.11 10.04
CA LEU A 30 12.53 9.53 8.66
C LEU A 30 13.12 10.87 8.20
N ASP A 31 13.48 11.73 9.14
CA ASP A 31 13.97 13.09 8.91
C ASP A 31 15.47 13.14 8.55
N GLU A 32 16.23 12.06 8.76
CA GLU A 32 17.67 11.99 8.41
C GLU A 32 17.95 11.28 7.07
N LEU A 33 16.90 10.82 6.39
CA LEU A 33 17.01 10.06 5.16
C LEU A 33 17.25 10.95 3.93
N SER A 34 18.07 10.47 3.00
CA SER A 34 18.16 11.05 1.66
C SER A 34 16.82 10.90 0.93
N GLU A 35 16.55 11.73 -0.09
CA GLU A 35 15.28 11.64 -0.85
C GLU A 35 15.07 10.24 -1.47
N ASP A 36 16.14 9.58 -1.92
CA ASP A 36 16.09 8.22 -2.47
C ASP A 36 15.72 7.19 -1.39
N ASP A 37 16.25 7.35 -0.18
CA ASP A 37 15.89 6.48 0.96
C ASP A 37 14.45 6.75 1.43
N ARG A 38 13.99 8.00 1.39
CA ARG A 38 12.59 8.34 1.74
C ARG A 38 11.60 7.70 0.78
N LEU A 39 11.89 7.70 -0.52
CA LEU A 39 11.11 6.98 -1.53
C LEU A 39 11.07 5.49 -1.23
N THR A 40 12.23 4.93 -0.92
CA THR A 40 12.39 3.53 -0.56
C THR A 40 11.55 3.14 0.67
N VAL A 41 11.59 3.97 1.72
CA VAL A 41 10.76 3.78 2.93
C VAL A 41 9.27 3.93 2.63
N ALA A 42 8.89 4.90 1.79
CA ALA A 42 7.51 5.08 1.38
C ALA A 42 6.98 3.83 0.64
N ARG A 43 7.79 3.20 -0.23
CA ARG A 43 7.44 1.94 -0.89
C ARG A 43 7.34 0.79 0.10
N ALA A 44 8.27 0.68 1.05
CA ALA A 44 8.23 -0.35 2.09
C ALA A 44 6.93 -0.30 2.92
N ARG A 45 6.49 0.90 3.32
CA ARG A 45 5.22 1.08 4.04
C ARG A 45 3.99 0.73 3.20
N LYS A 46 4.01 1.04 1.91
CA LYS A 46 2.95 0.61 0.98
C LYS A 46 2.90 -0.91 0.87
N ILE A 47 4.04 -1.59 0.82
CA ILE A 47 4.12 -3.05 0.81
C ILE A 47 3.56 -3.63 2.11
N GLU A 48 3.98 -3.10 3.27
CA GLU A 48 3.46 -3.54 4.57
C GLU A 48 1.93 -3.40 4.63
N SER A 49 1.41 -2.25 4.18
CA SER A 49 -0.02 -2.02 4.08
C SER A 49 -0.71 -2.96 3.09
N PHE A 50 -0.11 -3.22 1.92
CA PHE A 50 -0.67 -4.11 0.90
C PHE A 50 -0.78 -5.56 1.36
N LEU A 51 0.14 -6.00 2.23
CA LEU A 51 0.07 -7.32 2.85
C LEU A 51 -1.02 -7.43 3.92
N SER A 52 -1.63 -6.32 4.36
CA SER A 52 -2.82 -6.35 5.19
C SER A 52 -4.04 -6.76 4.36
N GLN A 53 -4.35 -8.06 4.37
CA GLN A 53 -5.46 -8.61 3.58
C GLN A 53 -6.76 -8.69 4.38
N PRO A 54 -7.92 -8.42 3.76
CA PRO A 54 -9.22 -8.61 4.39
C PRO A 54 -9.46 -10.11 4.62
N SER A 55 -9.43 -10.52 5.89
CA SER A 55 -9.62 -11.92 6.27
C SER A 55 -11.09 -12.23 6.57
N PHE A 56 -11.57 -13.39 6.11
CA PHE A 56 -12.94 -13.87 6.37
C PHE A 56 -13.27 -13.94 7.88
N VAL A 57 -12.27 -14.22 8.72
CA VAL A 57 -12.44 -14.32 10.18
C VAL A 57 -12.70 -12.95 10.82
N VAL A 58 -12.19 -11.86 10.24
CA VAL A 58 -12.30 -10.50 10.80
C VAL A 58 -13.36 -9.64 10.12
N GLU A 59 -14.11 -10.21 9.16
CA GLU A 59 -15.19 -9.53 8.44
C GLU A 59 -16.24 -8.94 9.38
N VAL A 60 -16.59 -9.69 10.44
CA VAL A 60 -17.52 -9.25 11.49
C VAL A 60 -17.06 -8.00 12.25
N PHE A 61 -15.76 -7.70 12.27
CA PHE A 61 -15.19 -6.54 12.95
C PHE A 61 -14.88 -5.38 12.00
N THR A 62 -14.46 -5.70 10.77
CA THR A 62 -14.00 -4.70 9.79
C THR A 62 -15.10 -4.20 8.86
N SER A 63 -16.27 -4.86 8.85
CA SER A 63 -17.35 -4.60 7.88
C SER A 63 -16.88 -4.64 6.43
N THR A 64 -15.75 -5.30 6.17
CA THR A 64 -15.13 -5.45 4.87
C THR A 64 -15.15 -6.93 4.52
N PRO A 65 -15.73 -7.33 3.37
CA PRO A 65 -15.87 -8.73 3.01
C PRO A 65 -14.49 -9.37 2.87
N GLY A 66 -14.31 -10.55 3.46
CA GLY A 66 -13.08 -11.31 3.32
C GLY A 66 -12.80 -11.68 1.87
N ARG A 67 -11.53 -11.71 1.48
CA ARG A 67 -11.13 -12.10 0.12
C ARG A 67 -10.02 -13.15 0.16
N TYR A 68 -10.12 -14.13 -0.72
CA TYR A 68 -9.04 -15.05 -1.00
C TYR A 68 -8.16 -14.46 -2.11
N VAL A 69 -6.87 -14.30 -1.83
CA VAL A 69 -5.89 -13.75 -2.77
C VAL A 69 -4.96 -14.88 -3.20
N ILE A 70 -4.82 -15.07 -4.51
CA ILE A 70 -3.90 -16.08 -5.04
C ILE A 70 -2.46 -15.56 -5.07
N LEU A 71 -1.49 -16.46 -4.90
CA LEU A 71 -0.06 -16.12 -4.84
C LEU A 71 0.40 -15.26 -6.04
N VAL A 72 -0.08 -15.60 -7.24
CA VAL A 72 0.29 -14.88 -8.48
C VAL A 72 -0.16 -13.42 -8.45
N GLU A 73 -1.34 -13.13 -7.90
CA GLU A 73 -1.84 -11.76 -7.76
C GLU A 73 -1.05 -10.98 -6.71
N THR A 74 -0.67 -11.63 -5.61
CA THR A 74 0.18 -11.02 -4.58
C THR A 74 1.56 -10.66 -5.13
N ILE A 75 2.21 -11.57 -5.86
CA ILE A 75 3.52 -11.31 -6.48
C ILE A 75 3.41 -10.16 -7.48
N ARG A 76 2.41 -10.19 -8.36
CA ARG A 76 2.17 -9.10 -9.32
C ARG A 76 1.97 -7.75 -8.62
N GLY A 77 1.19 -7.73 -7.54
CA GLY A 77 0.97 -6.51 -6.76
C GLY A 77 2.25 -5.98 -6.11
N LEU A 78 3.07 -6.86 -5.53
CA LEU A 78 4.36 -6.48 -4.95
C LEU A 78 5.32 -5.92 -6.01
N GLN A 79 5.37 -6.54 -7.18
CA GLN A 79 6.19 -6.06 -8.29
C GLN A 79 5.76 -4.68 -8.77
N SER A 80 4.45 -4.43 -8.93
CA SER A 80 3.95 -3.11 -9.32
C SER A 80 4.29 -2.01 -8.29
N ILE A 81 4.37 -2.36 -6.99
CA ILE A 81 4.80 -1.41 -5.96
C ILE A 81 6.32 -1.17 -6.02
N LEU A 82 7.11 -2.20 -6.33
CA LEU A 82 8.56 -2.09 -6.50
C LEU A 82 8.96 -1.39 -7.81
N SER A 83 8.16 -1.51 -8.86
CA SER A 83 8.43 -0.95 -10.20
C SER A 83 7.97 0.50 -10.39
N GLU A 84 7.71 1.22 -9.29
CA GLU A 84 7.38 2.67 -9.27
C GLU A 84 6.02 3.04 -9.88
N GLU A 85 5.26 2.08 -10.41
CA GLU A 85 3.97 2.34 -11.10
C GLU A 85 2.93 2.99 -10.18
N LEU A 86 3.05 2.81 -8.87
CA LEU A 86 2.08 3.25 -7.87
C LEU A 86 2.67 4.22 -6.85
N ASP A 87 3.76 4.91 -7.21
CA ASP A 87 4.40 5.87 -6.31
C ASP A 87 3.52 7.09 -6.00
N GLY A 88 2.68 7.51 -6.95
CA GLY A 88 1.70 8.59 -6.75
C GLY A 88 0.55 8.25 -5.81
N ASN A 89 0.32 6.97 -5.53
CA ASN A 89 -0.79 6.54 -4.68
C ASN A 89 -0.43 6.67 -3.20
N SER A 90 -1.38 7.13 -2.39
CA SER A 90 -1.17 7.28 -0.94
C SER A 90 -1.19 5.93 -0.22
N GLU A 91 -0.38 5.79 0.83
CA GLU A 91 -0.30 4.59 1.69
C GLU A 91 -1.67 4.02 2.13
N PRO A 92 -2.68 4.83 2.53
CA PRO A 92 -3.99 4.31 2.95
C PRO A 92 -4.77 3.58 1.86
N THR A 93 -4.41 3.76 0.59
CA THR A 93 -5.04 3.05 -0.53
C THR A 93 -4.67 1.58 -0.56
N PHE A 94 -3.52 1.21 0.02
CA PHE A 94 -3.01 -0.16 0.07
C PHE A 94 -3.51 -0.94 1.30
N TYR A 95 -4.15 -0.28 2.27
CA TYR A 95 -4.62 -0.94 3.49
C TYR A 95 -5.90 -1.76 3.24
N LEU A 96 -5.96 -3.00 3.75
CA LEU A 96 -7.12 -3.90 3.62
C LEU A 96 -7.63 -4.04 2.19
N VAL A 97 -6.73 -4.31 1.27
CA VAL A 97 -7.04 -4.65 -0.13
C VAL A 97 -6.62 -6.08 -0.41
N GLY A 98 -7.33 -6.77 -1.29
CA GLY A 98 -6.94 -8.11 -1.70
C GLY A 98 -6.02 -8.13 -2.93
N ASN A 99 -6.23 -7.23 -3.89
CA ASN A 99 -5.39 -7.18 -5.08
C ASN A 99 -5.06 -5.73 -5.47
N ILE A 100 -4.15 -5.59 -6.43
CA ILE A 100 -3.65 -4.27 -6.85
C ILE A 100 -4.73 -3.41 -7.54
N ASP A 101 -5.70 -4.04 -8.20
CA ASP A 101 -6.79 -3.36 -8.88
C ASP A 101 -7.72 -2.65 -7.86
N GLU A 102 -7.95 -3.29 -6.70
CA GLU A 102 -8.69 -2.69 -5.59
C GLU A 102 -8.00 -1.46 -5.01
N THR A 103 -6.66 -1.46 -4.94
CA THR A 103 -5.89 -0.28 -4.54
C THR A 103 -6.19 0.91 -5.45
N ILE A 104 -6.22 0.68 -6.77
CA ILE A 104 -6.48 1.74 -7.77
C ILE A 104 -7.90 2.27 -7.60
N VAL A 105 -8.89 1.39 -7.47
CA VAL A 105 -10.30 1.78 -7.24
C VAL A 105 -10.43 2.57 -5.93
N LYS A 106 -9.74 2.15 -4.87
CA LYS A 106 -9.74 2.82 -3.57
C LYS A 106 -9.09 4.20 -3.64
N ALA A 107 -8.01 4.35 -4.41
CA ALA A 107 -7.36 5.64 -4.68
C ALA A 107 -8.33 6.61 -5.36
N MET A 108 -9.01 6.19 -6.43
CA MET A 108 -10.03 7.01 -7.12
C MET A 108 -11.17 7.45 -6.19
N ASN A 109 -11.64 6.53 -5.33
CA ASN A 109 -12.68 6.84 -4.35
C ASN A 109 -12.24 7.88 -3.30
N LEU A 110 -10.98 7.79 -2.85
CA LEU A 110 -10.40 8.76 -1.92
C LEU A 110 -10.27 10.13 -2.56
N GLU A 111 -9.77 10.21 -3.80
CA GLU A 111 -9.70 11.47 -4.56
C GLU A 111 -11.08 12.12 -4.73
N THR A 112 -12.09 11.32 -5.08
CA THR A 112 -13.47 11.79 -5.24
C THR A 112 -14.02 12.35 -3.92
N LYS A 113 -13.80 11.66 -2.80
CA LYS A 113 -14.20 12.14 -1.48
C LYS A 113 -13.52 13.45 -1.11
N ILE A 114 -12.22 13.58 -1.37
CA ILE A 114 -11.46 14.82 -1.11
C ILE A 114 -12.04 15.98 -1.93
N ASN A 115 -12.35 15.76 -3.20
CA ASN A 115 -12.93 16.78 -4.07
C ASN A 115 -14.33 17.21 -3.64
N LEU A 116 -15.18 16.26 -3.22
CA LEU A 116 -16.50 16.56 -2.67
C LEU A 116 -16.40 17.36 -1.36
N GLN A 117 -15.47 17.00 -0.47
CA GLN A 117 -15.23 17.75 0.76
C GLN A 117 -14.78 19.19 0.48
N LYS A 118 -13.83 19.38 -0.45
CA LYS A 118 -13.39 20.71 -0.89
C LYS A 118 -14.56 21.53 -1.46
N MET A 119 -15.41 20.92 -2.28
CA MET A 119 -16.60 21.58 -2.86
C MET A 119 -17.61 21.98 -1.77
N THR A 120 -17.83 21.11 -0.79
CA THR A 120 -18.73 21.38 0.35
C THR A 120 -18.20 22.51 1.21
N LEU A 121 -16.89 22.51 1.50
CA LEU A 121 -16.23 23.54 2.28
C LEU A 121 -16.31 24.91 1.57
N ASN A 122 -16.07 24.92 0.26
CA ASN A 122 -16.14 26.13 -0.56
C ASN A 122 -17.57 26.70 -0.61
N LEU A 123 -18.59 25.82 -0.75
CA LEU A 123 -19.98 26.25 -0.68
C LEU A 123 -20.30 26.87 0.68
N TYR A 124 -19.82 26.29 1.78
CA TYR A 124 -20.02 26.83 3.13
C TYR A 124 -19.37 28.21 3.29
N VAL A 125 -18.13 28.39 2.82
CA VAL A 125 -17.43 29.69 2.85
C VAL A 125 -18.16 30.76 2.04
N LEU A 126 -18.79 30.40 0.91
CA LEU A 126 -19.57 31.31 0.06
C LEU A 126 -20.96 31.63 0.61
N THR A 127 -21.57 30.73 1.41
CA THR A 127 -22.89 30.98 2.03
C THR A 127 -22.81 31.74 3.36
N PHE A 128 -21.64 31.76 4.00
CA PHE A 128 -21.42 32.37 5.32
C PHE A 128 -20.51 33.62 5.30
N ASN A 129 -20.11 34.10 4.11
CA ASN A 129 -19.58 35.46 3.88
C ASN A 129 -20.60 36.29 3.12
#